data_AF-A0A6N8WF31-F1
#
_entry.id   AF-A0A6N8WF31-F1
#
_cell.length_a   1.000
_cell.length_b   1.000
_cell.length_c   1.000
_cell.angle_alpha   90.00
_cell.angle_beta   90.00
_cell.angle_gamma   90.00
#
_symmetry.space_group_name_H-M   'P 1'
#
loop_
_entity.id
_entity.type
_entity.pdbx_description
1 polymer ?
#
loop_
_entity_poly.entity_id
_entity_poly.type
_entity_poly.pdbx_seq_one_letter_code
_entity_poly.pdbx_strand_id
1 'polypeptide(L)'
;MTELSLRGVFAPTLTPIRADLSIDLPAYTEFCHRLLEGGCHGLVLFGTNSEATSFSARERMAAVDAVIESGVAPEKLVIGSGAASVVEAAELTRHAVRSGCHGALTLPPFYYPGVSDEGLFRSFAAVLDRVNDDRLRMYFYHIPQVSGIPLSPSLLSRLAQAYPGQAAGVKDSSGDVDTLQGLHDVAAQYPGFAVFCGTEALLLRNMQGGGGGCISGMANVLPHVIRDLFDNWMADDAEDRQNRTNWVRDAILESGFNMIASLKVIVADQTGRPGWSHVRPPLVDLTEAEQGQLLARLSQPVPA
;
A
#
# COMPACT_ATOMS: atom_id res chain seq x y z
N MET A 1 -14.83 -5.53 20.40
CA MET A 1 -14.15 -4.76 19.35
C MET A 1 -15.16 -4.55 18.24
N THR A 2 -15.40 -3.32 17.78
CA THR A 2 -16.17 -3.10 16.56
C THR A 2 -15.48 -3.81 15.40
N GLU A 3 -16.24 -4.53 14.57
CA GLU A 3 -15.71 -5.19 13.38
C GLU A 3 -15.15 -4.13 12.43
N LEU A 4 -13.84 -4.17 12.20
CA LEU A 4 -13.21 -3.35 11.16
C LEU A 4 -13.62 -3.89 9.80
N SER A 5 -13.92 -2.99 8.87
CA SER A 5 -14.17 -3.37 7.47
C SER A 5 -12.97 -4.06 6.85
N LEU A 6 -11.74 -3.67 7.21
CA LEU A 6 -10.49 -4.26 6.73
C LEU A 6 -9.54 -4.51 7.90
N ARG A 7 -8.93 -5.69 7.95
CA ARG A 7 -7.89 -6.04 8.92
C ARG A 7 -6.92 -7.04 8.30
N GLY A 8 -5.62 -6.90 8.54
CA GLY A 8 -4.61 -7.84 8.08
C GLY A 8 -3.35 -7.23 7.51
N VAL A 9 -2.60 -8.08 6.83
CA VAL A 9 -1.38 -7.76 6.07
C VAL A 9 -1.75 -7.66 4.60
N PHE A 10 -1.44 -6.51 4.00
CA PHE A 10 -1.72 -6.21 2.60
C PHE A 10 -0.42 -5.89 1.87
N ALA A 11 -0.24 -6.49 0.70
CA ALA A 11 0.87 -6.16 -0.19
C ALA A 11 0.45 -5.02 -1.15
N PRO A 12 1.08 -3.83 -1.08
CA PRO A 12 1.05 -2.86 -2.17
C PRO A 12 1.89 -3.42 -3.32
N THR A 13 1.23 -4.02 -4.30
CA THR A 13 1.84 -4.90 -5.29
C THR A 13 2.89 -4.19 -6.13
N LEU A 14 3.95 -4.89 -6.52
CA LEU A 14 4.81 -4.48 -7.63
C LEU A 14 4.11 -4.75 -8.97
N THR A 15 4.33 -3.88 -9.95
CA THR A 15 3.78 -4.03 -11.31
C THR A 15 4.88 -4.52 -12.25
N PRO A 16 4.82 -5.74 -12.82
CA PRO A 16 5.83 -6.19 -13.79
C PRO A 16 5.67 -5.44 -15.10
N ILE A 17 6.80 -5.08 -15.73
CA ILE A 17 6.86 -4.20 -16.90
C ILE A 17 7.64 -4.90 -18.01
N ARG A 18 7.12 -4.83 -19.23
CA ARG A 18 7.81 -5.32 -20.43
C ARG A 18 8.77 -4.27 -20.98
N ALA A 19 9.67 -4.71 -21.86
CA ALA A 19 10.63 -3.83 -22.54
C ALA A 19 9.97 -2.68 -23.34
N ASP A 20 8.72 -2.84 -23.77
CA ASP A 20 7.93 -1.80 -24.44
C ASP A 20 7.19 -0.84 -23.48
N LEU A 21 7.49 -0.93 -22.18
CA LEU A 21 6.87 -0.19 -21.07
C LEU A 21 5.41 -0.55 -20.78
N SER A 22 4.85 -1.59 -21.41
CA SER A 22 3.52 -2.11 -21.07
C SER A 22 3.54 -2.94 -19.79
N ILE A 23 2.40 -3.02 -19.10
CA ILE A 23 2.23 -3.92 -17.95
C ILE A 23 2.24 -5.37 -18.45
N ASP A 24 3.06 -6.22 -17.82
CA ASP A 24 3.03 -7.66 -18.05
C ASP A 24 1.86 -8.31 -17.32
N LEU A 25 0.65 -8.22 -17.89
CA LEU A 25 -0.58 -8.72 -17.26
C LEU A 25 -0.53 -10.20 -16.84
N PRO A 26 -0.06 -11.16 -17.66
CA PRO A 26 0.13 -12.54 -17.22
C PRO A 26 1.03 -12.65 -15.99
N ALA A 27 2.20 -12.00 -15.98
CA ALA A 27 3.09 -12.01 -14.81
C ALA A 27 2.47 -11.31 -13.60
N TYR A 28 1.67 -10.26 -13.82
CA TYR A 28 1.05 -9.49 -12.75
C TYR A 28 -0.04 -10.27 -12.04
N THR A 29 -0.91 -10.94 -12.80
CA THR A 29 -1.99 -11.78 -12.26
C THR A 29 -1.43 -12.98 -11.48
N GLU A 30 -0.43 -13.67 -12.04
CA GLU A 30 0.30 -14.76 -11.35
C GLU A 30 0.91 -14.26 -10.03
N PHE A 31 1.51 -13.06 -10.04
CA PHE A 31 2.08 -12.49 -8.83
C PHE A 31 1.04 -12.18 -7.76
N CYS A 32 -0.13 -11.66 -8.15
CA CYS A 32 -1.22 -11.38 -7.22
C CYS A 32 -1.67 -12.67 -6.50
N HIS A 33 -1.83 -13.78 -7.23
CA HIS A 33 -2.15 -15.08 -6.63
C HIS A 33 -1.05 -15.54 -5.67
N ARG A 34 0.22 -15.47 -6.08
CA ARG A 34 1.36 -15.85 -5.24
C ARG A 34 1.39 -15.08 -3.90
N LEU A 35 1.08 -13.79 -3.91
CA LEU A 35 1.08 -12.97 -2.69
C LEU A 35 -0.05 -13.37 -1.73
N LEU A 36 -1.23 -13.69 -2.26
CA LEU A 36 -2.37 -14.17 -1.47
C LEU A 36 -2.10 -15.58 -0.90
N GLU A 37 -1.59 -16.49 -1.72
CA GLU A 37 -1.16 -17.83 -1.29
C GLU A 37 -0.03 -17.77 -0.25
N GLY A 38 0.85 -16.76 -0.37
CA GLY A 38 1.94 -16.49 0.57
C GLY A 38 1.49 -15.90 1.92
N GLY A 39 0.19 -15.67 2.12
CA GLY A 39 -0.39 -15.27 3.41
C GLY A 39 -0.90 -13.83 3.50
N CYS A 40 -0.82 -13.04 2.43
CA CYS A 40 -1.46 -11.73 2.41
C CYS A 40 -2.99 -11.87 2.56
N HIS A 41 -3.59 -11.04 3.40
CA HIS A 41 -5.04 -10.99 3.55
C HIS A 41 -5.70 -10.33 2.35
N GLY A 42 -5.00 -9.40 1.71
CA GLY A 42 -5.40 -8.78 0.47
C GLY A 42 -4.26 -8.01 -0.17
N LEU A 43 -4.57 -7.31 -1.25
CA LEU A 43 -3.61 -6.60 -2.08
C LEU A 43 -4.04 -5.15 -2.24
N VAL A 44 -3.07 -4.26 -2.29
CA VAL A 44 -3.26 -2.87 -2.70
C VAL A 44 -2.67 -2.71 -4.09
N LEU A 45 -3.51 -2.63 -5.11
CA LEU A 45 -3.04 -2.43 -6.49
C LEU A 45 -2.85 -0.93 -6.73
N PHE A 46 -1.82 -0.53 -7.47
CA PHE A 46 -1.58 0.87 -7.82
C PHE A 46 -1.33 1.80 -6.63
N GLY A 47 -0.59 1.31 -5.63
CA GLY A 47 0.07 2.15 -4.63
C GLY A 47 1.43 2.69 -5.12
N THR A 48 2.25 3.22 -4.20
CA THR A 48 3.60 3.72 -4.52
C THR A 48 4.50 2.64 -5.13
N ASN A 49 4.53 1.44 -4.54
CA ASN A 49 5.36 0.33 -5.03
C ASN A 49 4.91 -0.24 -6.37
N SER A 50 3.65 -0.01 -6.74
CA SER A 50 3.11 -0.37 -8.04
C SER A 50 3.48 0.63 -9.14
N GLU A 51 4.22 1.70 -8.79
CA GLU A 51 4.57 2.80 -9.69
C GLU A 51 3.33 3.50 -10.27
N ALA A 52 2.27 3.64 -9.48
CA ALA A 52 0.95 4.05 -9.96
C ALA A 52 0.94 5.35 -10.80
N THR A 53 1.78 6.31 -10.45
CA THR A 53 1.90 7.60 -11.16
C THR A 53 2.59 7.48 -12.52
N SER A 54 3.22 6.34 -12.81
CA SER A 54 3.81 6.03 -14.12
C SER A 54 2.81 5.41 -15.09
N PHE A 55 1.60 5.05 -14.63
CA PHE A 55 0.55 4.43 -15.45
C PHE A 55 -0.67 5.35 -15.58
N SER A 56 -1.22 5.42 -16.80
CA SER A 56 -2.47 6.12 -17.04
C SER A 56 -3.64 5.49 -16.29
N ALA A 57 -4.72 6.23 -16.05
CA ALA A 57 -5.93 5.67 -15.45
C ALA A 57 -6.45 4.44 -16.23
N ARG A 58 -6.35 4.45 -17.56
CA ARG A 58 -6.78 3.33 -18.41
C ARG A 58 -5.95 2.08 -18.19
N GLU A 59 -4.62 2.20 -18.13
CA GLU A 59 -3.74 1.05 -17.85
C GLU A 59 -4.03 0.47 -16.46
N ARG A 60 -4.26 1.33 -15.46
CA ARG A 60 -4.61 0.91 -14.10
C ARG A 60 -5.93 0.15 -14.07
N MET A 61 -7.00 0.70 -14.64
CA MET A 61 -8.31 0.04 -14.69
C MET A 61 -8.25 -1.30 -15.42
N ALA A 62 -7.61 -1.36 -16.58
CA ALA A 62 -7.47 -2.60 -17.35
C ALA A 62 -6.70 -3.69 -16.59
N ALA A 63 -5.67 -3.32 -15.82
CA ALA A 63 -4.92 -4.26 -15.02
C ALA A 63 -5.72 -4.74 -13.79
N VAL A 64 -6.53 -3.88 -13.16
CA VAL A 64 -7.48 -4.31 -12.12
C VAL A 64 -8.46 -5.32 -12.68
N ASP A 65 -9.04 -5.05 -13.85
CA ASP A 65 -9.98 -5.96 -14.51
C ASP A 65 -9.31 -7.31 -14.81
N ALA A 66 -8.10 -7.31 -15.36
CA ALA A 66 -7.34 -8.52 -15.61
C ALA A 66 -7.04 -9.35 -14.33
N VAL A 67 -6.73 -8.70 -13.20
CA VAL A 67 -6.53 -9.38 -11.92
C VAL A 67 -7.81 -10.06 -11.45
N ILE A 68 -8.96 -9.38 -11.55
CA ILE A 68 -10.25 -9.96 -11.17
C ILE A 68 -10.63 -11.12 -12.11
N GLU A 69 -10.49 -10.93 -13.42
CA GLU A 69 -10.76 -11.96 -14.44
C GLU A 69 -9.86 -13.20 -14.28
N SER A 70 -8.67 -13.05 -13.72
CA SER A 70 -7.78 -14.17 -13.38
C SER A 70 -8.25 -15.00 -12.18
N GLY A 71 -9.35 -14.62 -11.53
CA GLY A 71 -9.94 -15.33 -10.40
C GLY A 71 -9.57 -14.78 -9.02
N VAL A 72 -8.86 -13.65 -8.94
CA VAL A 72 -8.64 -12.96 -7.66
C VAL A 72 -9.95 -12.33 -7.20
N ALA A 73 -10.40 -12.70 -6.01
CA ALA A 73 -11.63 -12.19 -5.42
C ALA A 73 -11.56 -10.65 -5.23
N PRO A 74 -12.48 -9.85 -5.80
CA PRO A 74 -12.45 -8.39 -5.70
C PRO A 74 -12.42 -7.87 -4.26
N GLU A 75 -13.11 -8.53 -3.33
CA GLU A 75 -13.14 -8.16 -1.91
C GLU A 75 -11.78 -8.28 -1.20
N LYS A 76 -10.77 -8.88 -1.85
CA LYS A 76 -9.38 -8.88 -1.37
C LYS A 76 -8.54 -7.72 -1.93
N LEU A 77 -9.13 -6.88 -2.78
CA LEU A 77 -8.42 -5.82 -3.49
C LEU A 77 -8.82 -4.44 -2.96
N VAL A 78 -7.81 -3.63 -2.69
CA VAL A 78 -7.93 -2.19 -2.48
C VAL A 78 -7.21 -1.48 -3.63
N ILE A 79 -7.87 -0.52 -4.28
CA ILE A 79 -7.31 0.11 -5.49
C ILE A 79 -6.76 1.49 -5.16
N GLY A 80 -5.50 1.73 -5.50
CA GLY A 80 -4.89 3.04 -5.46
C GLY A 80 -5.49 3.98 -6.48
N SER A 81 -6.40 4.84 -6.03
CA SER A 81 -7.17 5.75 -6.89
C SER A 81 -6.74 7.21 -6.78
N GLY A 82 -5.72 7.51 -5.98
CA GLY A 82 -5.20 8.87 -5.86
C GLY A 82 -4.66 9.41 -7.19
N ALA A 83 -4.97 10.68 -7.46
CA ALA A 83 -4.49 11.44 -8.61
C ALA A 83 -4.42 12.93 -8.25
N ALA A 84 -3.65 13.70 -9.03
CA ALA A 84 -3.65 15.16 -8.87
C ALA A 84 -5.01 15.78 -9.26
N SER A 85 -5.73 15.15 -10.20
CA SER A 85 -7.07 15.55 -10.63
C SER A 85 -8.15 14.85 -9.82
N VAL A 86 -9.05 15.64 -9.21
CA VAL A 86 -10.25 15.13 -8.50
C VAL A 86 -11.14 14.30 -9.42
N VAL A 87 -11.27 14.68 -10.69
CA VAL A 87 -12.13 13.97 -11.65
C VAL A 87 -11.55 12.60 -11.98
N GLU A 88 -10.25 12.51 -12.22
CA GLU A 88 -9.56 11.25 -12.49
C GLU A 88 -9.56 10.36 -11.24
N ALA A 89 -9.33 10.93 -10.06
CA ALA A 89 -9.42 10.18 -8.80
C ALA A 89 -10.81 9.58 -8.61
N ALA A 90 -11.88 10.36 -8.86
CA ALA A 90 -13.25 9.87 -8.80
C ALA A 90 -13.57 8.80 -9.86
N GLU A 91 -12.98 8.87 -11.06
CA GLU A 91 -13.13 7.84 -12.09
C GLU A 91 -12.53 6.51 -11.63
N LEU A 92 -11.30 6.53 -11.14
CA LEU A 92 -10.61 5.34 -10.61
C LEU A 92 -11.30 4.75 -9.38
N THR A 93 -11.72 5.61 -8.44
CA THR A 93 -12.47 5.17 -7.26
C THR A 93 -13.80 4.53 -7.67
N ARG A 94 -14.51 5.10 -8.65
CA ARG A 94 -15.77 4.52 -9.13
C ARG A 94 -15.56 3.19 -9.83
N HIS A 95 -14.48 3.03 -10.60
CA HIS A 95 -14.11 1.75 -11.19
C HIS A 95 -13.91 0.69 -10.10
N ALA A 96 -13.11 0.98 -9.07
CA ALA A 96 -12.90 0.07 -7.95
C ALA A 96 -14.23 -0.38 -7.29
N VAL A 97 -15.13 0.56 -7.00
CA VAL A 97 -16.45 0.25 -6.39
C VAL A 97 -17.32 -0.59 -7.34
N ARG A 98 -17.33 -0.30 -8.64
CA ARG A 98 -18.11 -1.05 -9.63
C ARG A 98 -17.59 -2.47 -9.82
N SER A 99 -16.28 -2.65 -9.75
CA SER A 99 -15.63 -3.96 -9.84
C SER A 99 -15.76 -4.79 -8.56
N GLY A 100 -16.43 -4.27 -7.52
CA GLY A 100 -16.66 -4.96 -6.25
C GLY A 100 -15.42 -5.01 -5.36
N CYS A 101 -14.41 -4.19 -5.64
CA CYS A 101 -13.22 -4.10 -4.81
C CYS A 101 -13.59 -3.66 -3.39
N HIS A 102 -12.83 -4.12 -2.40
CA HIS A 102 -13.05 -3.78 -0.99
C HIS A 102 -13.10 -2.28 -0.74
N GLY A 103 -12.22 -1.54 -1.40
CA GLY A 103 -12.14 -0.10 -1.23
C GLY A 103 -11.09 0.54 -2.13
N ALA A 104 -10.86 1.82 -1.86
CA ALA A 104 -9.91 2.64 -2.58
C ALA A 104 -8.91 3.28 -1.61
N LEU A 105 -7.62 3.27 -1.98
CA LEU A 105 -6.55 3.96 -1.25
C LEU A 105 -6.20 5.25 -1.99
N THR A 106 -6.53 6.40 -1.42
CA THR A 106 -6.47 7.69 -2.11
C THR A 106 -5.33 8.54 -1.57
N LEU A 107 -4.31 8.79 -2.39
CA LEU A 107 -3.30 9.82 -2.14
C LEU A 107 -3.94 11.22 -2.13
N PRO A 108 -3.44 12.16 -1.31
CA PRO A 108 -3.78 13.57 -1.49
C PRO A 108 -3.35 14.08 -2.88
N PRO A 109 -3.98 15.15 -3.39
CA PRO A 109 -3.51 15.82 -4.60
C PRO A 109 -2.09 16.38 -4.37
N PHE A 110 -1.09 15.85 -5.09
CA PHE A 110 0.34 15.99 -4.74
C PHE A 110 1.13 16.98 -5.62
N TYR A 111 0.51 17.61 -6.63
CA TYR A 111 1.25 18.51 -7.53
C TYR A 111 1.47 19.91 -6.95
N TYR A 112 0.45 20.49 -6.30
CA TYR A 112 0.53 21.81 -5.71
C TYR A 112 0.99 21.71 -4.24
N PRO A 113 2.06 22.43 -3.83
CA PRO A 113 2.53 22.40 -2.44
C PRO A 113 1.68 23.31 -1.54
N GLY A 114 1.82 23.14 -0.22
CA GLY A 114 1.23 24.07 0.77
C GLY A 114 -0.30 24.08 0.81
N VAL A 115 -0.95 22.99 0.39
CA VAL A 115 -2.41 22.85 0.45
C VAL A 115 -2.86 22.78 1.91
N SER A 116 -3.87 23.57 2.27
CA SER A 116 -4.44 23.57 3.62
C SER A 116 -5.37 22.37 3.86
N ASP A 117 -5.61 22.03 5.12
CA ASP A 117 -6.60 21.01 5.51
C ASP A 117 -7.99 21.27 4.92
N GLU A 118 -8.40 22.54 4.78
CA GLU A 118 -9.67 22.87 4.12
C GLU A 118 -9.65 22.53 2.63
N GLY A 119 -8.54 22.79 1.94
CA GLY A 119 -8.38 22.38 0.54
C GLY A 119 -8.38 20.87 0.36
N LEU A 120 -7.70 20.15 1.26
CA LEU A 120 -7.65 18.69 1.26
C LEU A 120 -9.02 18.08 1.57
N PHE A 121 -9.73 18.60 2.57
CA PHE A 121 -11.09 18.18 2.89
C PHE A 121 -12.00 18.30 1.67
N ARG A 122 -12.01 19.47 1.01
CA ARG A 122 -12.81 19.69 -0.20
C ARG A 122 -12.42 18.76 -1.33
N SER A 123 -11.14 18.45 -1.51
CA SER A 123 -10.67 17.52 -2.54
C SER A 123 -11.21 16.11 -2.30
N PHE A 124 -11.03 15.57 -1.10
CA PHE A 124 -11.51 14.23 -0.75
C PHE A 124 -13.04 14.14 -0.76
N ALA A 125 -13.73 15.13 -0.18
CA ALA A 125 -15.18 15.28 -0.24
C ALA A 125 -15.68 15.28 -1.69
N ALA A 126 -15.03 16.05 -2.56
CA ALA A 126 -15.38 16.14 -3.96
C ALA A 126 -15.22 14.80 -4.73
N VAL A 127 -14.31 13.91 -4.31
CA VAL A 127 -14.20 12.55 -4.84
C VAL A 127 -15.34 11.67 -4.30
N LEU A 128 -15.55 11.67 -2.98
CA LEU A 128 -16.62 10.91 -2.31
C LEU A 128 -17.99 11.26 -2.90
N ASP A 129 -18.34 12.55 -2.97
CA ASP A 129 -19.59 13.07 -3.52
C ASP A 129 -19.76 12.76 -5.01
N ARG A 130 -18.67 12.73 -5.79
CA ARG A 130 -18.76 12.36 -7.20
C ARG A 130 -19.04 10.88 -7.33
N VAL A 131 -18.35 10.03 -6.58
CA VAL A 131 -18.55 8.57 -6.63
C VAL A 131 -19.98 8.23 -6.22
N ASN A 132 -20.47 8.85 -5.14
CA ASN A 132 -21.87 8.77 -4.68
C ASN A 132 -22.39 7.32 -4.62
N ASP A 133 -21.68 6.45 -3.91
CA ASP A 133 -22.02 5.04 -3.74
C ASP A 133 -21.73 4.61 -2.29
N ASP A 134 -22.76 4.17 -1.57
CA ASP A 134 -22.66 3.83 -0.14
C ASP A 134 -21.77 2.62 0.15
N ARG A 135 -21.42 1.84 -0.88
CA ARG A 135 -20.47 0.72 -0.77
C ARG A 135 -19.02 1.18 -0.71
N LEU A 136 -18.73 2.42 -1.11
CA LEU A 136 -17.37 2.95 -1.11
C LEU A 136 -16.76 2.89 0.29
N ARG A 137 -15.55 2.34 0.37
CA ARG A 137 -14.65 2.44 1.53
C ARG A 137 -13.37 3.13 1.07
N MET A 138 -13.20 4.39 1.42
CA MET A 138 -12.02 5.19 1.09
C MET A 138 -11.05 5.18 2.28
N TYR A 139 -9.83 4.75 1.99
CA TYR A 139 -8.68 4.84 2.89
C TYR A 139 -7.79 5.99 2.44
N PHE A 140 -7.48 6.91 3.35
CA PHE A 140 -6.62 8.06 3.05
C PHE A 140 -5.16 7.64 3.13
N TYR A 141 -4.36 7.96 2.11
CA TYR A 141 -2.96 7.58 2.07
C TYR A 141 -2.07 8.73 2.52
N HIS A 142 -1.58 8.65 3.76
CA HIS A 142 -0.64 9.60 4.34
C HIS A 142 0.80 9.18 4.04
N ILE A 143 1.50 9.89 3.14
CA ILE A 143 2.91 9.64 2.80
C ILE A 143 3.61 10.97 2.48
N PRO A 144 3.84 11.83 3.49
CA PRO A 144 4.30 13.20 3.26
C PRO A 144 5.69 13.27 2.62
N GLN A 145 6.56 12.28 2.83
CA GLN A 145 7.91 12.23 2.23
C GLN A 145 7.88 12.05 0.71
N VAL A 146 6.81 11.48 0.15
CA VAL A 146 6.65 11.26 -1.29
C VAL A 146 5.69 12.28 -1.89
N SER A 147 4.56 12.53 -1.23
CA SER A 147 3.52 13.44 -1.74
C SER A 147 3.81 14.92 -1.48
N GLY A 148 4.66 15.25 -0.50
CA GLY A 148 4.82 16.61 0.00
C GLY A 148 3.62 17.15 0.78
N ILE A 149 2.58 16.33 1.02
CA ILE A 149 1.31 16.74 1.60
C ILE A 149 1.00 15.90 2.86
N PRO A 150 1.15 16.47 4.07
CA PRO A 150 0.74 15.80 5.29
C PRO A 150 -0.79 15.77 5.42
N LEU A 151 -1.31 14.73 6.07
CA LEU A 151 -2.73 14.60 6.42
C LEU A 151 -2.86 14.70 7.93
N SER A 152 -3.42 15.82 8.42
CA SER A 152 -3.54 16.01 9.87
C SER A 152 -4.60 15.09 10.48
N PRO A 153 -4.45 14.67 11.75
CA PRO A 153 -5.51 13.96 12.47
C PRO A 153 -6.84 14.74 12.51
N SER A 154 -6.77 16.07 12.57
CA SER A 154 -7.97 16.93 12.57
C SER A 154 -8.73 16.87 11.25
N LEU A 155 -8.02 16.84 10.11
CA LEU A 155 -8.60 16.65 8.78
C LEU A 155 -9.28 15.28 8.68
N LEU A 156 -8.60 14.22 9.11
CA LEU A 156 -9.14 12.86 9.04
C LEU A 156 -10.35 12.67 9.96
N SER A 157 -10.35 13.29 11.14
CA SER A 157 -11.51 13.34 12.03
C SER A 157 -12.70 14.04 11.36
N ARG A 158 -12.49 15.19 10.71
CA ARG A 158 -13.53 15.89 9.94
C ARG A 158 -14.09 15.03 8.80
N LEU A 159 -13.24 14.29 8.08
CA LEU A 159 -13.66 13.38 7.00
C LEU A 159 -14.48 12.20 7.54
N ALA A 160 -14.01 11.56 8.62
CA ALA A 160 -14.70 10.46 9.28
C ALA A 160 -16.08 10.88 9.81
N GLN A 161 -16.19 12.09 10.37
CA GLN A 161 -17.45 12.66 10.83
C GLN A 161 -18.42 12.97 9.68
N ALA A 162 -17.92 13.55 8.57
CA ALA A 162 -18.76 13.98 7.45
C ALA A 162 -19.23 12.81 6.57
N TYR A 163 -18.43 11.74 6.46
CA TYR A 163 -18.68 10.59 5.60
C TYR A 163 -18.62 9.27 6.39
N PRO A 164 -19.49 9.06 7.39
CA PRO A 164 -19.44 7.90 8.26
C PRO A 164 -19.53 6.60 7.46
N GLY A 165 -18.60 5.68 7.72
CA GLY A 165 -18.49 4.39 7.01
C GLY A 165 -17.82 4.46 5.64
N GLN A 166 -17.95 5.57 4.89
CA GLN A 166 -17.25 5.75 3.61
C GLN A 166 -15.81 6.23 3.79
N ALA A 167 -15.56 7.16 4.72
CA ALA A 167 -14.23 7.48 5.22
C ALA A 167 -13.78 6.34 6.16
N ALA A 168 -13.19 5.29 5.57
CA ALA A 168 -13.02 3.99 6.21
C ALA A 168 -11.69 3.82 6.95
N GLY A 169 -10.72 4.71 6.75
CA GLY A 169 -9.46 4.64 7.47
C GLY A 169 -8.33 5.42 6.84
N VAL A 170 -7.13 5.14 7.31
CA VAL A 170 -5.88 5.76 6.86
C VAL A 170 -4.79 4.70 6.74
N LYS A 171 -3.97 4.82 5.70
CA LYS A 171 -2.65 4.19 5.63
C LYS A 171 -1.60 5.25 5.95
N ASP A 172 -0.88 5.07 7.05
CA ASP A 172 0.20 5.95 7.45
C ASP A 172 1.58 5.39 7.06
N SER A 173 2.20 6.01 6.07
CA SER A 173 3.59 5.75 5.65
C SER A 173 4.56 6.83 6.16
N SER A 174 4.15 7.68 7.10
CA SER A 174 5.03 8.70 7.67
C SER A 174 6.22 8.09 8.43
N GLY A 175 6.04 6.92 9.05
CA GLY A 175 7.04 6.31 9.92
C GLY A 175 7.19 7.02 11.28
N ASP A 176 6.34 8.00 11.56
CA ASP A 176 6.37 8.80 12.79
C ASP A 176 5.41 8.23 13.83
N VAL A 177 5.91 8.03 15.04
CA VAL A 177 5.18 7.36 16.13
C VAL A 177 4.10 8.27 16.70
N ASP A 178 4.38 9.57 16.82
CA ASP A 178 3.43 10.54 17.35
C ASP A 178 2.25 10.73 16.38
N THR A 179 2.54 10.77 15.07
CA THR A 179 1.54 10.73 14.01
C THR A 179 0.69 9.47 14.14
N LEU A 180 1.30 8.29 14.25
CA LEU A 180 0.57 7.03 14.38
C LEU A 180 -0.37 7.03 15.59
N GLN A 181 0.10 7.53 16.73
CA GLN A 181 -0.71 7.66 17.95
C GLN A 181 -1.90 8.62 17.73
N GLY A 182 -1.68 9.79 17.13
CA GLY A 182 -2.75 10.72 16.81
C GLY A 182 -3.81 10.13 15.86
N LEU A 183 -3.41 9.21 14.97
CA LEU A 183 -4.34 8.48 14.11
C LEU A 183 -5.14 7.42 14.88
N HIS A 184 -4.54 6.75 15.88
CA HIS A 184 -5.28 5.87 16.79
C HIS A 184 -6.32 6.64 17.61
N ASP A 185 -6.00 7.85 18.06
CA ASP A 185 -6.94 8.71 18.79
C ASP A 185 -8.15 9.11 17.92
N VAL A 186 -7.95 9.30 16.60
CA VAL A 186 -9.06 9.47 15.64
C VAL A 186 -9.87 8.19 15.52
N ALA A 187 -9.22 7.04 15.31
CA ALA A 187 -9.91 5.76 15.17
C ALA A 187 -10.76 5.39 16.40
N ALA A 188 -10.30 5.75 17.61
CA ALA A 188 -11.05 5.55 18.85
C ALA A 188 -12.36 6.36 18.91
N GLN A 189 -12.43 7.51 18.22
CA GLN A 189 -13.62 8.36 18.14
C GLN A 189 -14.63 7.88 17.09
N TYR A 190 -14.17 7.19 16.04
CA TYR A 190 -14.99 6.80 14.89
C TYR A 190 -14.93 5.29 14.66
N PRO A 191 -15.86 4.52 15.26
CA PRO A 191 -15.89 3.08 15.08
C PRO A 191 -15.97 2.68 13.60
N GLY A 192 -15.07 1.79 13.18
CA GLY A 192 -14.94 1.35 11.78
C GLY A 192 -13.88 2.10 10.98
N PHE A 193 -13.29 3.18 11.51
CA PHE A 193 -12.12 3.83 10.93
C PHE A 193 -10.85 3.04 11.26
N ALA A 194 -10.21 2.45 10.24
CA ALA A 194 -9.03 1.60 10.42
C ALA A 194 -7.71 2.36 10.24
N VAL A 195 -6.70 2.06 11.07
CA VAL A 195 -5.34 2.59 10.92
C VAL A 195 -4.41 1.47 10.46
N PHE A 196 -3.80 1.65 9.28
CA PHE A 196 -2.77 0.76 8.74
C PHE A 196 -1.43 1.48 8.79
N CYS A 197 -0.40 0.85 9.37
CA CYS A 197 0.96 1.32 9.16
C CYS A 197 1.41 0.94 7.74
N GLY A 198 2.15 1.83 7.10
CA GLY A 198 2.68 1.66 5.74
C GLY A 198 4.06 1.02 5.69
N THR A 199 4.60 0.67 6.85
CA THR A 199 5.86 -0.03 7.04
C THR A 199 5.67 -1.10 8.12
N GLU A 200 6.17 -2.30 7.84
CA GLU A 200 6.13 -3.46 8.75
C GLU A 200 6.91 -3.22 10.03
N ALA A 201 7.91 -2.33 10.02
CA ALA A 201 8.66 -1.90 11.20
C ALA A 201 7.80 -1.27 12.31
N LEU A 202 6.56 -0.86 12.00
CA LEU A 202 5.60 -0.33 12.97
C LEU A 202 4.41 -1.27 13.18
N LEU A 203 4.42 -2.49 12.64
CA LEU A 203 3.28 -3.41 12.71
C LEU A 203 2.92 -3.77 14.15
N LEU A 204 3.87 -4.20 14.98
CA LEU A 204 3.61 -4.55 16.38
C LEU A 204 2.99 -3.38 17.15
N ARG A 205 3.61 -2.21 17.05
CA ARG A 205 3.11 -0.97 17.67
C ARG A 205 1.72 -0.60 17.17
N ASN A 206 1.47 -0.71 15.85
CA ASN A 206 0.16 -0.43 15.29
C ASN A 206 -0.91 -1.38 15.86
N MET A 207 -0.61 -2.68 15.98
CA MET A 207 -1.53 -3.66 16.55
C MET A 207 -1.82 -3.38 18.04
N GLN A 208 -0.79 -3.03 18.81
CA GLN A 208 -0.93 -2.66 20.23
C GLN A 208 -1.81 -1.40 20.43
N GLY A 209 -1.77 -0.46 19.49
CA GLY A 209 -2.64 0.72 19.47
C GLY A 209 -4.07 0.48 18.94
N GLY A 210 -4.42 -0.77 18.61
CA GLY A 210 -5.75 -1.14 18.08
C GLY A 210 -5.89 -0.94 16.56
N GLY A 211 -4.78 -0.82 15.84
CA GLY A 211 -4.75 -0.68 14.39
C GLY A 211 -5.23 -1.92 13.62
N GLY A 212 -5.51 -1.71 12.33
CA GLY A 212 -6.02 -2.73 11.41
C GLY A 212 -4.96 -3.69 10.85
N GLY A 213 -3.67 -3.40 11.02
CA GLY A 213 -2.57 -4.20 10.46
C GLY A 213 -1.60 -3.36 9.65
N CYS A 214 -1.11 -3.89 8.53
CA CYS A 214 -0.05 -3.23 7.75
C CYS A 214 -0.27 -3.32 6.24
N ILE A 215 0.05 -2.25 5.53
CA ILE A 215 0.19 -2.21 4.07
C ILE A 215 1.67 -1.98 3.75
N SER A 216 2.45 -3.06 3.69
CA SER A 216 3.93 -3.01 3.64
C SER A 216 4.49 -3.43 2.29
N GLY A 217 5.47 -2.68 1.80
CA GLY A 217 6.23 -3.07 0.60
C GLY A 217 6.97 -4.40 0.73
N MET A 218 7.44 -4.75 1.93
CA MET A 218 8.13 -6.02 2.17
C MET A 218 7.21 -7.23 2.03
N ALA A 219 5.88 -7.05 2.12
CA ALA A 219 4.93 -8.14 1.86
C ALA A 219 4.99 -8.65 0.40
N ASN A 220 5.62 -7.91 -0.52
CA ASN A 220 5.88 -8.39 -1.88
C ASN A 220 6.91 -9.54 -1.95
N VAL A 221 7.79 -9.65 -0.94
CA VAL A 221 8.94 -10.57 -0.93
C VAL A 221 8.99 -11.46 0.30
N LEU A 222 8.35 -11.06 1.41
CA LEU A 222 8.27 -11.79 2.68
C LEU A 222 6.85 -11.78 3.29
N PRO A 223 5.79 -12.13 2.53
CA PRO A 223 4.41 -12.05 3.05
C PRO A 223 4.19 -12.91 4.30
N HIS A 224 4.75 -14.11 4.33
CA HIS A 224 4.60 -15.06 5.44
C HIS A 224 5.24 -14.59 6.75
N VAL A 225 6.40 -13.90 6.69
CA VAL A 225 7.09 -13.40 7.89
C VAL A 225 6.28 -12.27 8.54
N ILE A 226 5.74 -11.37 7.73
CA ILE A 226 4.91 -10.27 8.22
C ILE A 226 3.55 -10.80 8.71
N ARG A 227 3.02 -11.81 8.03
CA ARG A 227 1.80 -12.50 8.45
C ARG A 227 1.95 -13.16 9.81
N ASP A 228 3.08 -13.82 10.05
CA ASP A 228 3.40 -14.47 11.31
C ASP A 228 3.43 -13.49 12.49
N LEU A 229 4.03 -12.30 12.32
CA LEU A 229 3.95 -11.25 13.33
C LEU A 229 2.51 -10.75 13.53
N PHE A 230 1.75 -10.54 12.45
CA PHE A 230 0.36 -10.08 12.55
C PHE A 230 -0.53 -11.06 13.32
N ASP A 231 -0.37 -12.37 13.11
CA ASP A 231 -1.18 -13.38 13.82
C ASP A 231 -0.76 -13.53 15.28
N ASN A 232 0.54 -13.36 15.56
CA ASN A 232 1.15 -13.64 16.87
C ASN A 232 1.61 -12.37 17.61
N TRP A 233 1.03 -11.20 17.32
CA TRP A 233 1.45 -9.92 17.90
C TRP A 233 1.29 -9.84 19.44
N MET A 234 0.52 -10.75 20.05
CA MET A 234 0.34 -10.86 21.51
C MET A 234 1.23 -11.94 22.15
N ALA A 235 2.03 -12.66 21.36
CA ALA A 235 2.94 -13.66 21.91
C ALA A 235 4.11 -13.00 22.64
N ASP A 236 4.69 -13.70 23.61
CA ASP A 236 5.82 -13.19 24.40
C ASP A 236 7.05 -12.88 23.53
N ASP A 237 7.19 -13.52 22.36
CA ASP A 237 8.26 -13.34 21.38
C ASP A 237 7.92 -12.35 20.25
N ALA A 238 6.87 -11.53 20.40
CA ALA A 238 6.43 -10.62 19.35
C ALA A 238 7.48 -9.57 18.95
N GLU A 239 8.34 -9.13 19.87
CA GLU A 239 9.46 -8.22 19.55
C GLU A 239 10.50 -8.89 18.66
N ASP A 240 10.85 -10.15 18.93
CA ASP A 240 11.77 -10.93 18.09
C ASP A 240 11.18 -11.13 16.68
N ARG A 241 9.88 -11.42 16.59
CA ARG A 241 9.16 -11.50 15.30
C ARG A 241 9.20 -10.16 14.56
N GLN A 242 9.05 -9.04 15.27
CA GLN A 242 9.15 -7.69 14.70
C GLN A 242 10.55 -7.39 14.15
N ASN A 243 11.61 -7.83 14.83
CA ASN A 243 12.97 -7.68 14.30
C ASN A 243 13.17 -8.47 13.01
N ARG A 244 12.63 -9.70 12.96
CA ARG A 244 12.69 -10.56 11.77
C ARG A 244 11.91 -10.04 10.57
N THR A 245 10.93 -9.14 10.73
CA THR A 245 10.25 -8.54 9.57
C THR A 245 11.07 -7.45 8.88
N ASN A 246 12.01 -6.84 9.60
CA ASN A 246 12.65 -5.59 9.17
C ASN A 246 13.91 -5.83 8.32
N TRP A 247 14.53 -7.01 8.40
CA TRP A 247 15.87 -7.22 7.86
C TRP A 247 16.02 -6.94 6.35
N VAL A 248 15.04 -7.30 5.50
CA VAL A 248 15.09 -6.99 4.05
C VAL A 248 15.01 -5.50 3.82
N ARG A 249 14.13 -4.81 4.55
CA ARG A 249 14.00 -3.37 4.48
C ARG A 249 15.32 -2.72 4.85
N ASP A 250 15.92 -3.13 5.95
CA ASP A 250 17.18 -2.57 6.44
C ASP A 250 18.30 -2.80 5.43
N ALA A 251 18.41 -4.02 4.88
CA ALA A 251 19.38 -4.33 3.82
C ALA A 251 19.21 -3.45 2.57
N ILE A 252 17.97 -3.16 2.16
CA ILE A 252 17.67 -2.26 1.06
C ILE A 252 18.06 -0.81 1.43
N LEU A 253 17.67 -0.32 2.60
CA LEU A 253 17.98 1.05 3.03
C LEU A 253 19.50 1.28 3.15
N GLU A 254 20.23 0.33 3.72
CA GLU A 254 21.69 0.38 3.83
C GLU A 254 22.42 0.31 2.48
N SER A 255 21.81 -0.32 1.47
CA SER A 255 22.37 -0.32 0.11
C SER A 255 22.31 1.06 -0.55
N GLY A 256 21.39 1.93 -0.12
CA GLY A 256 21.10 3.22 -0.76
C GLY A 256 20.33 3.11 -2.08
N PHE A 257 19.93 1.91 -2.49
CA PHE A 257 19.21 1.69 -3.74
C PHE A 257 17.72 2.06 -3.64
N ASN A 258 17.12 2.35 -4.79
CA ASN A 258 15.70 2.66 -4.87
C ASN A 258 14.84 1.47 -4.42
N MET A 259 13.93 1.70 -3.47
CA MET A 259 13.08 0.67 -2.87
C MET A 259 12.29 -0.17 -3.89
N ILE A 260 11.71 0.48 -4.91
CA ILE A 260 10.88 -0.20 -5.91
C ILE A 260 11.74 -1.10 -6.79
N ALA A 261 12.85 -0.56 -7.30
CA ALA A 261 13.79 -1.30 -8.13
C ALA A 261 14.42 -2.48 -7.34
N SER A 262 14.79 -2.26 -6.08
CA SER A 262 15.32 -3.32 -5.21
C SER A 262 14.31 -4.45 -4.98
N LEU A 263 13.07 -4.13 -4.65
CA LEU A 263 12.00 -5.13 -4.46
C LEU A 263 11.76 -5.95 -5.74
N LYS A 264 11.81 -5.29 -6.91
CA LYS A 264 11.66 -5.95 -8.21
C LYS A 264 12.81 -6.91 -8.54
N VAL A 265 14.03 -6.55 -8.18
CA VAL A 265 15.21 -7.43 -8.31
C VAL A 265 15.07 -8.67 -7.42
N ILE A 266 14.59 -8.50 -6.19
CA ILE A 266 14.33 -9.63 -5.28
C ILE A 266 13.25 -10.55 -5.86
N VAL A 267 12.17 -9.99 -6.42
CA VAL A 267 11.15 -10.81 -7.09
C VAL A 267 11.70 -11.49 -8.35
N ALA A 268 12.56 -10.83 -9.12
CA ALA A 268 13.22 -11.43 -10.29
C ALA A 268 14.05 -12.66 -9.91
N ASP A 269 14.82 -12.56 -8.82
CA ASP A 269 15.60 -13.67 -8.25
C ASP A 269 14.70 -14.80 -7.74
N GLN A 270 13.71 -14.50 -6.89
CA GLN A 270 12.77 -15.47 -6.33
C GLN A 270 11.97 -16.24 -7.39
N THR A 271 11.69 -15.62 -8.54
CA THR A 271 10.91 -16.22 -9.62
C THR A 271 11.74 -16.81 -10.76
N GLY A 272 13.05 -16.55 -10.77
CA GLY A 272 13.93 -16.88 -11.90
C GLY A 272 13.55 -16.15 -13.20
N ARG A 273 12.87 -15.00 -13.12
CA ARG A 273 12.40 -14.23 -14.28
C ARG A 273 13.05 -12.84 -14.29
N PRO A 274 14.17 -12.64 -15.02
CA PRO A 274 14.91 -11.38 -15.03
C PRO A 274 14.07 -10.15 -15.42
N GLY A 275 13.06 -10.31 -16.27
CA GLY A 275 12.18 -9.21 -16.70
C GLY A 275 11.43 -8.50 -15.55
N TRP A 276 11.37 -9.10 -14.36
CA TRP A 276 10.82 -8.42 -13.18
C TRP A 276 11.62 -7.21 -12.73
N SER A 277 12.93 -7.13 -13.03
CA SER A 277 13.80 -6.04 -12.56
C SER A 277 13.48 -4.69 -13.21
N HIS A 278 12.71 -4.67 -14.30
CA HIS A 278 12.38 -3.45 -15.04
C HIS A 278 11.43 -2.54 -14.26
N VAL A 279 11.77 -1.26 -14.17
CA VAL A 279 10.92 -0.16 -13.69
C VAL A 279 10.52 0.76 -14.84
N ARG A 280 9.45 1.55 -14.64
CA ARG A 280 9.03 2.53 -15.64
C ARG A 280 9.75 3.86 -15.40
N PRO A 281 10.24 4.54 -16.45
CA PRO A 281 10.74 5.91 -16.32
C PRO A 281 9.72 6.81 -15.60
N PRO A 282 10.17 7.73 -14.72
CA PRO A 282 11.55 8.17 -14.54
C PRO A 282 12.40 7.32 -13.58
N LEU A 283 11.88 6.20 -13.06
CA LEU A 283 12.71 5.26 -12.31
C LEU A 283 13.71 4.58 -13.25
N VAL A 284 14.82 4.13 -12.68
CA VAL A 284 15.93 3.49 -13.41
C VAL A 284 16.16 2.10 -12.84
N ASP A 285 16.31 1.12 -13.73
CA ASP A 285 16.67 -0.25 -13.38
C ASP A 285 18.00 -0.26 -12.61
N LEU A 286 18.13 -1.14 -11.61
CA LEU A 286 19.44 -1.41 -11.02
C LEU A 286 20.33 -2.11 -12.06
N THR A 287 21.58 -1.67 -12.16
CA THR A 287 22.59 -2.33 -13.00
C THR A 287 22.88 -3.75 -12.52
N GLU A 288 23.38 -4.64 -13.39
CA GLU A 288 23.72 -6.02 -13.00
C GLU A 288 24.65 -6.09 -11.78
N ALA A 289 25.59 -5.14 -11.66
CA ALA A 289 26.49 -5.05 -10.52
C ALA A 289 25.75 -4.68 -9.22
N GLU A 290 24.83 -3.71 -9.27
CA GLU A 290 24.00 -3.31 -8.13
C GLU A 290 23.02 -4.43 -7.73
N GLN A 291 22.45 -5.13 -8.71
CA GLN A 291 21.61 -6.32 -8.46
C GLN A 291 22.40 -7.39 -7.71
N GLY A 292 23.60 -7.72 -8.18
CA GLY A 292 24.49 -8.68 -7.51
C GLY A 292 24.87 -8.23 -6.09
N GLN A 293 25.15 -6.94 -5.88
CA GLN A 293 25.45 -6.38 -4.56
C GLN A 293 24.25 -6.50 -3.59
N LEU A 294 23.04 -6.20 -4.08
CA LEU A 294 21.82 -6.31 -3.29
C LEU A 294 21.55 -7.77 -2.87
N LEU A 295 21.58 -8.70 -3.82
CA LEU A 295 21.32 -10.13 -3.55
C LEU A 295 22.38 -10.76 -2.64
N ALA A 296 23.64 -10.35 -2.77
CA ALA A 296 24.71 -10.78 -1.87
C ALA A 296 24.49 -10.32 -0.42
N ARG A 297 23.97 -9.10 -0.21
CA ARG A 297 23.57 -8.63 1.14
C ARG A 297 22.42 -9.46 1.70
N LEU A 298 21.45 -9.79 0.87
CA LEU A 298 20.29 -10.57 1.28
C LEU A 298 20.59 -12.05 1.58
N SER A 299 21.73 -12.55 1.08
CA SER A 299 22.20 -13.90 1.36
C SER A 299 22.91 -14.03 2.71
N GLN A 300 23.15 -12.92 3.42
CA GLN A 300 23.69 -12.96 4.78
C GLN A 300 22.63 -13.49 5.76
N PRO A 301 23.04 -14.15 6.87
CA PRO A 301 22.10 -14.64 7.85
C PRO A 301 21.17 -13.53 8.33
N VAL A 302 19.87 -13.83 8.39
CA VAL A 302 18.89 -12.93 9.03
C VAL A 302 19.39 -12.68 10.46
N PRO A 303 19.55 -11.42 10.90
CA PRO A 303 19.92 -11.11 12.27
C PRO A 303 18.96 -11.83 13.24
N ALA A 304 19.53 -12.42 14.28
CA ALA A 304 18.77 -13.15 15.31
C ALA A 304 17.74 -12.24 15.97
#